data_AF-A0A0Q9LSD4-F1
#
_entry.id   AF-A0A0Q9LSD4-F1
#
_cell.length_a   1.000
_cell.length_b   1.000
_cell.length_c   1.000
_cell.angle_alpha   90.00
_cell.angle_beta   90.00
_cell.angle_gamma   90.00
#
_symmetry.space_group_name_H-M   'P 1'
#
loop_
_entity.id
_entity.type
_entity.pdbx_description
1 polymer ?
#
loop_
_entity_poly.entity_id
_entity_poly.type
_entity_poly.pdbx_seq_one_letter_code
_entity_poly.pdbx_strand_id
1 'polypeptide(L)'
;MERWESPVEKAIREAQERGEFDNLPGAGKPLRSLGDPEHDDPDWWVKGLVERENLDLSGAMSPSMALRKEAAGFPESLLDLRTEQSVRAVLDDYNHRVRLDRLRPAVGPRSPVWARIVDVDELVGQWRVLREAKVGEAERARAAAPSTRDGASRGARRGRAAWIRRLLGRS
;
A
#
# COMPACT_ATOMS: atom_id res chain seq x y z
N MET A 1 -3.80 -25.55 53.74
CA MET A 1 -2.82 -24.61 53.16
C MET A 1 -3.44 -24.13 51.86
N GLU A 2 -4.08 -22.97 51.87
CA GLU A 2 -4.83 -22.44 50.72
C GLU A 2 -3.89 -22.14 49.56
N ARG A 3 -4.13 -22.78 48.42
CA ARG A 3 -3.45 -22.50 47.16
C ARG A 3 -4.10 -21.24 46.62
N TRP A 4 -3.39 -20.12 46.66
CA TRP A 4 -3.83 -18.89 46.02
C TRP A 4 -3.90 -19.13 44.51
N GLU A 5 -5.10 -19.25 43.95
CA GLU A 5 -5.29 -19.25 42.50
C GLU A 5 -4.94 -17.85 41.99
N SER A 6 -4.10 -17.79 40.94
CA SER A 6 -3.89 -16.54 40.23
C SER A 6 -5.25 -16.02 39.72
N PRO A 7 -5.52 -14.71 39.77
CA PRO A 7 -6.74 -14.14 39.17
C PRO A 7 -6.96 -14.60 37.72
N VAL A 8 -5.86 -14.88 37.00
CA VAL A 8 -5.88 -15.43 35.64
C VAL A 8 -6.40 -16.88 35.61
N GLU A 9 -5.92 -17.74 36.51
CA GLU A 9 -6.36 -19.14 36.60
C GLU A 9 -7.84 -19.23 36.99
N LYS A 10 -8.26 -18.42 37.96
CA LYS A 10 -9.67 -18.34 38.38
C LYS A 10 -10.57 -17.90 37.21
N ALA A 11 -10.16 -16.89 36.45
CA ALA A 11 -10.92 -16.42 35.28
C ALA A 11 -11.04 -17.49 34.18
N ILE A 12 -9.96 -18.24 33.91
CA ILE A 12 -9.98 -19.35 32.95
C ILE A 12 -10.95 -20.44 33.39
N ARG A 13 -10.89 -20.86 34.65
CA ARG A 13 -11.79 -21.89 35.21
C ARG A 13 -13.26 -21.47 35.13
N GLU A 14 -13.57 -20.26 35.57
CA GLU A 14 -14.94 -19.75 35.52
C GLU A 14 -15.46 -19.62 34.07
N ALA A 15 -14.60 -19.24 33.10
CA ALA A 15 -14.97 -19.21 31.67
C ALA A 15 -15.20 -20.62 31.08
N GLN A 16 -14.43 -21.63 31.51
CA GLN A 16 -14.68 -23.03 31.17
C GLN A 16 -15.99 -23.55 31.76
N GLU A 17 -16.28 -23.24 33.04
CA GLU A 17 -17.54 -23.63 33.71
C GLU A 17 -18.78 -23.02 33.04
N ARG A 18 -18.64 -21.84 32.42
CA ARG A 18 -19.71 -21.19 31.63
C ARG A 18 -19.82 -21.70 30.19
N GLY A 19 -18.94 -22.61 29.76
CA GLY A 19 -18.93 -23.14 28.40
C GLY A 19 -18.51 -22.10 27.34
N GLU A 20 -17.78 -21.03 27.71
CA GLU A 20 -17.33 -20.01 26.74
C GLU A 20 -16.32 -20.57 25.70
N PHE A 21 -15.71 -21.72 26.00
CA PHE A 21 -14.85 -22.47 25.09
C PHE A 21 -15.60 -23.57 24.30
N ASP A 22 -16.90 -23.77 24.57
CA ASP A 22 -17.71 -24.73 23.81
C ASP A 22 -18.12 -24.11 22.47
N ASN A 23 -18.08 -24.90 21.39
CA ASN A 23 -18.44 -24.47 20.02
C ASN A 23 -17.60 -23.34 19.43
N LEU A 24 -16.32 -23.22 19.82
CA LEU A 24 -15.43 -22.25 19.19
C LEU A 24 -15.38 -22.42 17.66
N PRO A 25 -15.28 -21.32 16.89
CA PRO A 25 -15.10 -21.38 15.46
C PRO A 25 -13.79 -22.10 15.13
N GLY A 26 -13.89 -23.36 14.68
CA GLY A 26 -12.74 -24.22 14.42
C GLY A 26 -12.58 -25.39 15.40
N ALA A 27 -13.41 -25.50 16.44
CA ALA A 27 -13.40 -26.64 17.36
C ALA A 27 -13.56 -27.97 16.59
N GLY A 28 -12.63 -28.89 16.82
CA GLY A 28 -12.59 -30.21 16.15
C GLY A 28 -12.21 -30.19 14.67
N LYS A 29 -11.96 -29.03 14.06
CA LYS A 29 -11.45 -28.94 12.68
C LYS A 29 -9.93 -29.09 12.69
N PRO A 30 -9.33 -29.75 11.67
CA PRO A 30 -7.87 -29.82 11.57
C PRO A 30 -7.30 -28.41 11.43
N LEU A 31 -6.21 -28.15 12.15
CA LEU A 31 -5.44 -26.92 11.98
C LEU A 31 -4.87 -26.91 10.56
N ARG A 32 -5.14 -25.85 9.79
CA ARG A 32 -4.50 -25.67 8.48
C ARG A 32 -2.99 -25.64 8.69
N SER A 33 -2.28 -26.51 7.98
CA SER A 33 -0.81 -26.57 7.93
C SER A 33 -0.09 -27.17 9.16
N LEU A 34 -0.80 -27.77 10.12
CA LEU A 34 -0.15 -28.52 11.20
C LEU A 34 0.01 -30.00 10.80
N GLY A 35 1.25 -30.45 10.56
CA GLY A 35 1.59 -31.85 10.27
C GLY A 35 2.03 -32.16 8.84
N ASP A 36 2.30 -31.16 8.01
CA ASP A 36 2.95 -31.35 6.71
C ASP A 36 4.47 -31.48 6.91
N PRO A 37 5.14 -32.60 6.54
CA PRO A 37 6.56 -32.83 6.81
C PRO A 37 7.51 -31.81 6.16
N GLU A 38 7.02 -31.07 5.15
CA GLU A 38 7.77 -29.97 4.51
C GLU A 38 7.62 -28.62 5.25
N HIS A 39 6.76 -28.53 6.28
CA HIS A 39 6.37 -27.30 6.97
C HIS A 39 6.39 -27.42 8.51
N ASP A 40 7.50 -27.90 9.08
CA ASP A 40 7.82 -27.69 10.51
C ASP A 40 8.26 -26.23 10.74
N ASP A 41 7.40 -25.30 10.32
CA ASP A 41 7.64 -23.87 10.41
C ASP A 41 7.09 -23.33 11.74
N PRO A 42 7.93 -22.92 12.69
CA PRO A 42 7.47 -22.39 13.98
C PRO A 42 6.58 -21.14 13.84
N ASP A 43 6.61 -20.46 12.69
CA ASP A 43 5.85 -19.24 12.43
C ASP A 43 4.51 -19.48 11.69
N TRP A 44 4.04 -20.73 11.57
CA TRP A 44 2.80 -21.09 10.86
C TRP A 44 1.57 -20.29 11.35
N TRP A 45 1.49 -20.05 12.65
CA TRP A 45 0.39 -19.32 13.27
C TRP A 45 0.48 -17.80 13.00
N VAL A 46 1.69 -17.25 12.87
CA VAL A 46 1.93 -15.85 12.50
C VAL A 46 1.48 -15.62 11.07
N LYS A 47 1.85 -16.52 10.15
CA LYS A 47 1.41 -16.48 8.75
C LYS A 47 -0.11 -16.55 8.64
N GLY A 48 -0.74 -17.47 9.38
CA GLY A 48 -2.20 -17.59 9.43
C GLY A 48 -2.90 -16.37 10.03
N LEU A 49 -2.28 -15.68 11.00
CA LEU A 49 -2.80 -14.42 11.54
C LEU A 49 -2.69 -13.27 10.52
N VAL A 50 -1.54 -13.14 9.86
CA VAL A 50 -1.31 -12.14 8.82
C VAL A 50 -2.32 -12.29 7.68
N GLU A 51 -2.55 -13.53 7.22
CA GLU A 51 -3.51 -13.82 6.16
C GLU A 51 -4.95 -13.53 6.60
N ARG A 52 -5.34 -13.97 7.80
CA ARG A 52 -6.71 -13.78 8.32
C ARG A 52 -7.07 -12.32 8.55
N GLU A 53 -6.16 -11.54 9.11
CA GLU A 53 -6.41 -10.13 9.47
C GLU A 53 -5.92 -9.15 8.40
N ASN A 54 -5.41 -9.66 7.27
CA ASN A 54 -4.81 -8.87 6.19
C ASN A 54 -3.82 -7.81 6.70
N LEU A 55 -2.91 -8.23 7.59
CA LEU A 55 -1.98 -7.33 8.26
C LEU A 55 -0.93 -6.80 7.27
N ASP A 56 -0.71 -5.49 7.29
CA ASP A 56 0.40 -4.89 6.55
C ASP A 56 1.72 -5.17 7.27
N LEU A 57 2.49 -6.12 6.74
CA LEU A 57 3.83 -6.46 7.22
C LEU A 57 4.90 -5.46 6.79
N SER A 58 4.55 -4.38 6.08
CA SER A 58 5.54 -3.42 5.57
C SER A 58 6.40 -2.81 6.68
N GLY A 59 5.83 -2.55 7.86
CA GLY A 59 6.54 -2.05 9.05
C GLY A 59 7.39 -3.10 9.78
N ALA A 60 7.18 -4.39 9.51
CA ALA A 60 7.91 -5.51 10.10
C ALA A 60 9.04 -6.05 9.20
N MET A 61 9.20 -5.49 7.99
CA MET A 61 10.25 -5.92 7.07
C MET A 61 11.64 -5.61 7.63
N SER A 62 12.59 -6.52 7.40
CA SER A 62 13.99 -6.19 7.64
C SER A 62 14.41 -5.01 6.74
N PRO A 63 15.34 -4.15 7.18
CA PRO A 63 15.75 -2.98 6.40
C PRO A 63 16.20 -3.31 4.98
N SER A 64 16.91 -4.43 4.79
CA SER A 64 17.34 -4.90 3.47
C SER A 64 16.16 -5.31 2.59
N MET A 65 15.10 -5.88 3.17
CA MET A 65 13.89 -6.24 2.42
C MET A 65 13.10 -5.00 2.01
N ALA A 66 13.01 -4.00 2.89
CA ALA A 66 12.39 -2.71 2.58
C ALA A 66 13.09 -2.02 1.38
N LEU A 67 14.43 -2.01 1.38
CA LEU A 67 15.22 -1.47 0.25
C LEU A 67 15.00 -2.27 -1.04
N ARG A 68 14.87 -3.60 -0.99
CA ARG A 68 14.55 -4.40 -2.19
C ARG A 68 13.16 -4.11 -2.72
N LYS A 69 12.18 -3.93 -1.84
CA LYS A 69 10.81 -3.55 -2.21
C LYS A 69 10.80 -2.17 -2.89
N GLU A 70 11.52 -1.21 -2.33
CA GLU A 70 11.66 0.13 -2.92
C GLU A 70 12.32 0.06 -4.30
N ALA A 71 13.42 -0.68 -4.45
CA ALA A 71 14.10 -0.86 -5.73
C ALA A 71 13.22 -1.54 -6.79
N ALA A 72 12.34 -2.46 -6.37
CA ALA A 72 11.38 -3.13 -7.25
C ALA A 72 10.27 -2.18 -7.74
N GLY A 73 10.07 -1.04 -7.08
CA GLY A 73 9.13 0.00 -7.51
C GLY A 73 9.74 1.04 -8.45
N PHE A 74 11.02 0.93 -8.81
CA PHE A 74 11.64 1.80 -9.81
C PHE A 74 11.51 1.19 -11.21
N PRO A 75 11.29 2.01 -12.26
CA PRO A 75 11.20 3.49 -12.23
C PRO A 75 9.81 4.07 -11.95
N GLU A 76 8.75 3.28 -11.82
CA GLU A 76 7.36 3.74 -11.80
C GLU A 76 7.03 4.68 -10.64
N SER A 77 7.55 4.38 -9.44
CA SER A 77 7.37 5.23 -8.25
C SER A 77 7.99 6.63 -8.38
N LEU A 78 8.92 6.82 -9.31
CA LEU A 78 9.58 8.11 -9.57
C LEU A 78 8.72 9.03 -10.45
N LEU A 79 7.65 8.51 -11.08
CA LEU A 79 6.83 9.26 -12.04
C LEU A 79 6.05 10.42 -11.41
N ASP A 80 5.86 10.40 -10.09
CA ASP A 80 5.22 11.51 -9.37
C ASP A 80 6.16 12.71 -9.18
N LEU A 81 7.47 12.50 -9.32
CA LEU A 81 8.46 13.56 -9.26
C LEU A 81 8.45 14.36 -10.57
N ARG A 82 8.48 15.69 -10.45
CA ARG A 82 8.37 16.60 -11.60
C ARG A 82 9.71 16.97 -12.23
N THR A 83 10.79 16.89 -11.47
CA THR A 83 12.11 17.35 -11.87
C THR A 83 13.12 16.22 -11.77
N GLU A 84 14.07 16.22 -12.69
CA GLU A 84 15.18 15.27 -12.68
C GLU A 84 16.03 15.39 -11.41
N GLN A 85 16.24 16.61 -10.91
CA GLN A 85 17.00 16.83 -9.69
C GLN A 85 16.36 16.10 -8.49
N SER A 86 15.03 16.09 -8.40
CA SER A 86 14.32 15.34 -7.35
C SER A 86 14.49 13.83 -7.53
N VAL A 87 14.46 13.33 -8.77
CA VAL A 87 14.69 11.91 -9.05
C VAL A 87 16.10 11.48 -8.66
N ARG A 88 17.11 12.26 -9.07
CA ARG A 88 18.52 12.01 -8.69
C ARG A 88 18.70 12.00 -7.18
N ALA A 89 18.12 12.98 -6.48
CA ALA A 89 18.19 13.06 -5.02
C ALA A 89 17.59 11.81 -4.33
N VAL A 90 16.45 11.30 -4.82
CA VAL A 90 15.84 10.07 -4.28
C VAL A 90 16.70 8.84 -4.55
N LEU A 91 17.25 8.71 -5.76
CA LEU A 91 18.10 7.57 -6.13
C LEU A 91 19.44 7.58 -5.40
N ASP A 92 20.02 8.76 -5.17
CA ASP A 92 21.24 8.93 -4.38
C ASP A 92 21.00 8.62 -2.90
N ASP A 93 19.88 9.06 -2.32
CA ASP A 93 19.48 8.70 -0.96
C ASP A 93 19.28 7.18 -0.83
N TYR A 94 18.57 6.56 -1.77
CA TYR A 94 18.42 5.11 -1.84
C TYR A 94 19.78 4.40 -1.85
N ASN A 95 20.67 4.81 -2.77
CA ASN A 95 22.01 4.23 -2.87
C ASN A 95 22.85 4.44 -1.60
N HIS A 96 22.68 5.58 -0.92
CA HIS A 96 23.30 5.85 0.38
C HIS A 96 22.78 4.89 1.46
N ARG A 97 21.45 4.70 1.56
CA ARG A 97 20.84 3.75 2.51
C ARG A 97 21.26 2.30 2.24
N VAL A 98 21.37 1.90 0.98
CA VAL A 98 21.91 0.56 0.61
C VAL A 98 23.34 0.37 1.10
N ARG A 99 24.19 1.39 0.96
CA ARG A 99 25.58 1.31 1.47
C ARG A 99 25.61 1.19 2.99
N LEU A 100 24.81 1.99 3.71
CA LEU A 100 24.71 1.91 5.16
C LEU A 100 24.21 0.54 5.63
N ASP A 101 23.22 -0.03 4.95
CA ASP A 101 22.69 -1.35 5.29
C ASP A 101 23.73 -2.47 5.10
N ARG A 102 24.57 -2.38 4.06
CA ARG A 102 25.67 -3.32 3.83
C ARG A 102 26.76 -3.28 4.91
N LEU A 103 26.89 -2.16 5.63
CA LEU A 103 27.84 -2.03 6.74
C LEU A 103 27.30 -2.63 8.05
N ARG A 104 26.02 -3.02 8.10
CA ARG A 104 25.44 -3.59 9.31
C ARG A 104 25.97 -5.01 9.54
N PRO A 105 26.32 -5.37 10.79
CA PRO A 105 26.68 -6.73 11.13
C PRO A 105 25.54 -7.69 10.77
N ALA A 106 25.88 -8.79 10.09
CA ALA A 106 24.92 -9.86 9.84
C ALA A 106 24.58 -10.54 11.17
N VAL A 107 23.28 -10.61 11.51
CA VAL A 107 22.80 -11.32 12.69
C VAL A 107 22.17 -12.64 12.23
N GLY A 108 22.79 -13.75 12.63
CA GLY A 108 22.28 -15.11 12.39
C GLY A 108 23.12 -15.96 11.42
N PRO A 109 22.80 -17.26 11.30
CA PRO A 109 23.59 -18.21 10.51
C PRO A 109 23.36 -18.11 9.00
N ARG A 110 22.35 -17.35 8.55
CA ARG A 110 22.05 -17.17 7.12
C ARG A 110 22.81 -15.98 6.55
N SER A 111 23.26 -16.10 5.30
CA SER A 111 23.90 -15.00 4.58
C SER A 111 22.98 -13.78 4.53
N PRO A 112 23.48 -12.58 4.83
CA PRO A 112 22.68 -11.36 4.79
C PRO A 112 22.13 -11.11 3.38
N VAL A 113 20.86 -10.77 3.29
CA VAL A 113 20.22 -10.39 2.03
C VAL A 113 20.58 -8.93 1.75
N TRP A 114 21.14 -8.64 0.58
CA TRP A 114 21.49 -7.27 0.21
C TRP A 114 20.58 -6.70 -0.87
N ALA A 115 20.29 -5.41 -0.75
CA ALA A 115 19.70 -4.64 -1.84
C ALA A 115 20.75 -4.24 -2.88
N ARG A 116 20.32 -4.12 -4.15
CA ARG A 116 21.20 -3.67 -5.25
C ARG A 116 21.41 -2.17 -5.17
N ILE A 117 22.61 -1.72 -5.51
CA ILE A 117 22.84 -0.32 -5.87
C ILE A 117 22.29 -0.15 -7.29
N VAL A 118 21.62 0.97 -7.54
CA VAL A 118 21.05 1.29 -8.85
C VAL A 118 21.91 2.32 -9.57
N ASP A 119 21.91 2.26 -10.89
CA ASP A 119 22.52 3.29 -11.73
C ASP A 119 21.54 4.47 -11.83
N VAL A 120 22.00 5.63 -11.37
CA VAL A 120 21.18 6.85 -11.30
C VAL A 120 20.88 7.39 -12.70
N ASP A 121 21.87 7.38 -13.59
CA ASP A 121 21.72 7.92 -14.95
C ASP A 121 20.81 7.03 -15.79
N GLU A 122 20.95 5.71 -15.65
CA GLU A 122 20.08 4.74 -16.30
C GLU A 122 18.60 4.96 -15.92
N LEU A 123 18.31 5.02 -14.61
CA LEU A 123 16.94 5.18 -14.10
C LEU A 123 16.37 6.57 -14.42
N VAL A 124 17.18 7.63 -14.39
CA VAL A 124 16.75 8.96 -14.85
C VAL A 124 16.38 8.94 -16.32
N GLY A 125 17.15 8.24 -17.15
CA GLY A 125 16.82 8.03 -18.57
C GLY A 125 15.46 7.34 -18.76
N GLN A 126 15.24 6.24 -18.05
CA GLN A 126 13.95 5.51 -18.08
C GLN A 126 12.79 6.39 -17.59
N TRP A 127 12.98 7.15 -16.51
CA TRP A 127 11.98 8.07 -15.98
C TRP A 127 11.58 9.15 -17.00
N ARG A 128 12.54 9.76 -17.71
CA ARG A 128 12.24 10.78 -18.73
C ARG A 128 11.32 10.21 -19.82
N VAL A 129 11.65 9.03 -20.34
CA VAL A 129 10.87 8.34 -21.39
C VAL A 129 9.43 8.07 -20.92
N LEU A 130 9.27 7.49 -19.73
CA LEU A 130 7.95 7.19 -19.18
C LEU A 130 7.12 8.45 -18.90
N ARG A 131 7.78 9.54 -18.48
CA ARG A 131 7.12 10.81 -18.22
C ARG A 131 6.63 11.47 -19.51
N GLU A 132 7.43 11.44 -20.57
CA GLU A 132 7.02 11.94 -21.89
C GLU A 132 5.81 11.17 -22.42
N ALA A 133 5.79 9.85 -22.28
CA ALA A 133 4.63 9.03 -22.62
C ALA A 133 3.37 9.44 -21.82
N LYS A 134 3.51 9.60 -20.50
CA LYS A 134 2.40 9.99 -19.60
C LYS A 134 1.86 11.40 -19.91
N VAL A 135 2.75 12.34 -20.25
CA VAL A 135 2.36 13.70 -20.68
C VAL A 135 1.61 13.64 -22.01
N GLY A 136 2.13 12.90 -22.99
CA GLY A 136 1.46 12.74 -24.29
C GLY A 136 0.10 12.03 -24.21
N GLU A 137 -0.07 11.08 -23.28
CA GLU A 137 -1.37 10.50 -22.95
C GLU A 137 -2.33 11.51 -22.33
N ALA A 138 -1.87 12.32 -21.38
CA ALA A 138 -2.68 13.36 -20.76
C ALA A 138 -3.12 14.44 -21.76
N GLU A 139 -2.25 14.80 -22.71
CA GLU A 139 -2.57 15.74 -23.80
C GLU A 139 -3.61 15.15 -24.76
N ARG A 140 -3.45 13.89 -25.18
CA ARG A 140 -4.43 13.18 -26.01
C ARG A 140 -5.79 13.07 -25.31
N ALA A 141 -5.79 12.74 -24.02
CA ALA A 141 -7.01 12.69 -23.22
C ALA A 141 -7.69 14.06 -23.10
N ARG A 142 -6.92 15.14 -22.93
CA ARG A 142 -7.44 16.52 -22.92
C ARG A 142 -8.03 16.95 -24.27
N ALA A 143 -7.40 16.56 -25.38
CA ALA A 143 -7.89 16.86 -26.72
C ALA A 143 -9.15 16.05 -27.08
N ALA A 144 -9.26 14.81 -26.58
CA ALA A 144 -10.43 13.95 -26.78
C ALA A 144 -11.61 14.29 -25.85
N ALA A 145 -11.39 15.05 -24.77
CA ALA A 145 -12.45 15.50 -23.89
C ALA A 145 -13.37 16.47 -24.66
N PRO A 146 -14.69 16.20 -24.75
CA PRO A 146 -15.61 17.09 -25.45
C PRO A 146 -15.62 18.45 -24.78
N SER A 147 -15.39 19.52 -25.56
CA SER A 147 -15.47 20.91 -25.11
C SER A 147 -16.92 21.25 -24.77
N THR A 148 -17.38 20.93 -23.55
CA THR A 148 -18.71 21.32 -23.07
C THR A 148 -18.89 22.84 -22.86
N ARG A 149 -17.95 23.66 -23.36
CA ARG A 149 -17.99 25.12 -23.20
C ARG A 149 -18.77 25.89 -24.27
N ASP A 150 -19.23 25.27 -25.35
CA ASP A 150 -19.88 26.03 -26.44
C ASP A 150 -21.42 25.99 -26.48
N GLY A 151 -22.07 25.11 -25.71
CA GLY A 151 -23.54 24.92 -25.78
C GLY A 151 -24.37 25.74 -24.78
N ALA A 152 -23.88 25.97 -23.57
CA ALA A 152 -24.70 26.51 -22.48
C ALA A 152 -24.89 28.05 -22.48
N SER A 153 -24.05 28.80 -23.21
CA SER A 153 -24.06 30.27 -23.16
C SER A 153 -24.94 30.95 -24.22
N ARG A 154 -25.36 30.24 -25.27
CA ARG A 154 -26.22 30.80 -26.35
C ARG A 154 -27.73 30.63 -26.09
N GLY A 155 -28.15 29.59 -25.37
CA GLY A 155 -29.56 29.34 -25.04
C GLY A 155 -30.12 30.24 -23.92
N ALA A 156 -29.29 30.58 -22.93
CA ALA A 156 -29.73 31.33 -21.75
C ALA A 156 -30.08 32.81 -22.02
N ARG A 157 -29.66 33.38 -23.17
CA ARG A 157 -29.94 34.78 -23.54
C ARG A 157 -31.28 34.95 -24.27
N ARG A 158 -31.81 33.90 -24.92
CA ARG A 158 -33.12 33.94 -25.59
C ARG A 158 -34.30 33.68 -24.65
N GLY A 159 -34.11 32.89 -23.59
CA GLY A 159 -35.18 32.60 -22.61
C GLY A 159 -35.51 33.73 -21.64
N ARG A 160 -34.53 34.60 -21.31
CA ARG A 160 -34.75 35.69 -20.32
C ARG A 160 -35.53 36.89 -20.86
N ALA A 161 -35.55 37.12 -22.18
CA ALA A 161 -36.28 38.23 -22.79
C ALA A 161 -37.80 37.96 -22.92
N ALA A 162 -38.19 36.69 -23.02
CA ALA A 162 -39.59 36.28 -23.15
C ALA A 162 -40.36 36.33 -21.81
N TRP A 163 -39.66 36.13 -20.69
CA TRP A 163 -40.26 36.14 -19.35
C TRP A 163 -40.57 37.57 -18.86
N ILE A 164 -39.72 38.56 -19.21
CA ILE A 164 -39.91 39.97 -18.83
C ILE A 164 -41.10 40.61 -19.59
N ARG A 165 -41.37 40.22 -20.84
CA ARG A 165 -42.55 40.71 -21.59
C ARG A 165 -43.89 40.19 -21.06
N ARG A 166 -43.90 39.13 -20.25
CA ARG A 166 -45.12 38.55 -19.69
C ARG A 166 -45.56 39.23 -18.37
N LEU A 167 -44.71 40.04 -17.75
CA LEU A 167 -44.97 40.68 -16.46
C LEU A 167 -45.40 42.17 -16.54
N LEU A 168 -45.40 42.79 -17.73
CA LEU A 168 -45.74 44.22 -17.91
C LEU A 168 -46.95 44.48 -18.81
N GLY A 169 -47.76 43.45 -19.11
CA GLY A 169 -48.91 43.57 -20.02
C GLY A 169 -50.20 43.03 -19.40
N ARG A 170 -50.67 43.63 -18.30
CA ARG A 170 -52.05 43.48 -17.83
C ARG A 170 -52.43 44.65 -16.91
N SER A 171 -52.83 45.76 -17.52
CA SER A 171 -53.77 46.73 -16.95
C SER A 171 -55.09 46.57 -17.66
#